data_AF-A0A660SQ14-F1
#
_entry.id   AF-A0A660SQ14-F1
#
_cell.length_a   1.000
_cell.length_b   1.000
_cell.length_c   1.000
_cell.angle_alpha   90.00
_cell.angle_beta   90.00
_cell.angle_gamma   90.00
#
_symmetry.space_group_name_H-M   'P 1'
#
loop_
_entity.id
_entity.type
_entity.pdbx_description
1 polymer ?
#
loop_
_entity_poly.entity_id
_entity_poly.type
_entity_poly.pdbx_seq_one_letter_code
_entity_poly.pdbx_strand_id
1 'polypeptide(L)'
;MEAGIRSNQDWLDRLTESHPEFNSTLTDLRVFLMNGLSRAFRGHRKISTENMEDFCQDSLIRILEKISSFNGQARFTTWAMKVAVNLVLSEVRKKSWENVSLESLDGSEPFLDTNRGSGFFSSTERNVLRKNMAEICNRLIETSLTDRQKIALVYHMKYGMPLDEIARRTGSKRNSVYKLLHDARKKMKREMEKMDISRKDIAELEEYSL
;
A
#
# COMPACT_ATOMS: atom_id res chain seq x y z
N MET A 1 -17.03 -20.00 -25.35
CA MET A 1 -15.84 -19.33 -24.78
C MET A 1 -14.64 -20.24 -24.99
N GLU A 2 -13.79 -19.92 -25.98
CA GLU A 2 -12.63 -20.76 -26.36
C GLU A 2 -11.45 -20.66 -25.39
N ALA A 3 -11.46 -19.69 -24.47
CA ALA A 3 -10.37 -19.46 -23.52
C ALA A 3 -10.05 -20.64 -22.59
N GLY A 4 -11.01 -21.54 -22.34
CA GLY A 4 -10.82 -22.75 -21.53
C GLY A 4 -10.24 -23.96 -22.30
N ILE A 5 -10.23 -23.89 -23.64
CA ILE A 5 -9.86 -25.01 -24.53
C ILE A 5 -8.43 -24.83 -25.08
N ARG A 6 -7.93 -23.59 -25.17
CA ARG A 6 -6.57 -23.30 -25.67
C ARG A 6 -5.48 -23.83 -24.77
N SER A 7 -4.44 -24.37 -25.38
CA SER A 7 -3.22 -24.79 -24.70
C SER A 7 -2.39 -23.57 -24.28
N ASN A 8 -1.43 -23.78 -23.37
CA ASN A 8 -0.51 -22.72 -22.95
C ASN A 8 0.30 -22.17 -24.14
N GLN A 9 0.79 -23.05 -25.01
CA GLN A 9 1.60 -22.65 -26.17
C GLN A 9 0.77 -21.83 -27.17
N ASP A 10 -0.48 -22.23 -27.38
CA ASP A 10 -1.41 -21.53 -28.27
C ASP A 10 -1.67 -20.08 -27.82
N TRP A 11 -1.75 -19.84 -26.52
CA TRP A 11 -1.82 -18.48 -25.97
C TRP A 11 -0.55 -17.67 -26.24
N LEU A 12 0.63 -18.26 -26.04
CA LEU A 12 1.91 -17.57 -26.20
C LEU A 12 2.17 -17.20 -27.67
N ASP A 13 1.92 -18.13 -28.59
CA ASP A 13 2.16 -17.93 -30.02
C ASP A 13 1.23 -16.84 -30.59
N ARG A 14 -0.06 -16.91 -30.24
CA ARG A 14 -1.08 -16.00 -30.78
C ARG A 14 -1.08 -14.61 -30.13
N LEU A 15 -0.58 -14.46 -28.91
CA LEU A 15 -0.43 -13.15 -28.24
C LEU A 15 0.87 -12.41 -28.61
N THR A 16 1.45 -12.74 -29.76
CA THR A 16 2.53 -11.98 -30.38
C THR A 16 1.93 -10.98 -31.38
N GLU A 17 2.34 -9.70 -31.34
CA GLU A 17 1.73 -8.62 -32.15
C GLU A 17 1.73 -8.90 -33.67
N SER A 18 2.64 -9.73 -34.16
CA SER A 18 2.73 -10.11 -35.58
C SER A 18 1.78 -11.25 -35.98
N HIS A 19 1.05 -11.86 -35.04
CA HIS A 19 0.18 -13.00 -35.32
C HIS A 19 -1.18 -12.55 -35.90
N PRO A 20 -1.68 -13.14 -37.01
CA PRO A 20 -2.96 -12.75 -37.62
C PRO A 20 -4.16 -12.80 -36.67
N GLU A 21 -4.13 -13.74 -35.73
CA GLU A 21 -5.18 -13.93 -34.70
C GLU A 21 -4.92 -13.18 -33.38
N PHE A 22 -4.00 -12.23 -33.35
CA PHE A 22 -3.67 -11.48 -32.14
C PHE A 22 -4.90 -10.80 -31.54
N ASN A 23 -5.65 -10.05 -32.36
CA ASN A 23 -6.80 -9.28 -31.89
C ASN A 23 -7.96 -10.16 -31.37
N SER A 24 -8.23 -11.30 -32.02
CA SER A 24 -9.26 -12.24 -31.57
C SER A 24 -8.84 -12.91 -30.26
N THR A 25 -7.59 -13.34 -30.17
CA THR A 25 -7.02 -13.96 -28.96
C THR A 25 -7.01 -12.97 -27.79
N LEU A 26 -6.63 -11.72 -28.03
CA LEU A 26 -6.66 -10.65 -27.03
C LEU A 26 -8.10 -10.38 -26.55
N THR A 27 -9.07 -10.42 -27.47
CA THR A 27 -10.50 -10.27 -27.14
C THR A 27 -10.98 -11.41 -26.23
N ASP A 28 -10.60 -12.64 -26.52
CA ASP A 28 -10.95 -13.79 -25.67
C ASP A 28 -10.32 -13.70 -24.28
N LEU A 29 -9.06 -13.24 -24.20
CA LEU A 29 -8.41 -13.00 -22.92
C LEU A 29 -9.14 -11.89 -22.15
N ARG A 30 -9.55 -10.81 -22.81
CA ARG A 30 -10.35 -9.75 -22.21
C ARG A 30 -11.64 -10.29 -21.61
N VAL A 31 -12.41 -11.07 -22.38
CA VAL A 31 -13.67 -11.67 -21.91
C VAL A 31 -13.43 -12.61 -20.72
N PHE A 32 -12.37 -13.43 -20.79
CA PHE A 32 -11.98 -14.31 -19.69
C PHE A 32 -11.65 -13.52 -18.42
N LEU A 33 -10.82 -12.49 -18.51
CA LEU A 33 -10.42 -11.65 -17.37
C LEU A 33 -11.61 -10.87 -16.82
N MET A 34 -12.46 -10.30 -17.66
CA MET A 34 -13.64 -9.55 -17.23
C MET A 34 -14.54 -10.41 -16.34
N ASN A 35 -14.87 -11.62 -16.81
CA ASN A 35 -15.69 -12.58 -16.08
C ASN A 35 -15.01 -13.02 -14.78
N GLY A 36 -13.71 -13.30 -14.83
CA GLY A 36 -12.91 -13.69 -13.68
C GLY A 36 -12.87 -12.60 -12.60
N LEU A 37 -12.56 -11.36 -12.99
CA LEU A 37 -12.45 -10.21 -12.09
C LEU A 37 -13.81 -9.84 -11.48
N SER A 38 -14.87 -9.84 -12.30
CA SER A 38 -16.24 -9.63 -11.84
C SER A 38 -16.66 -10.63 -10.78
N ARG A 39 -16.25 -11.90 -10.93
CA ARG A 39 -16.50 -12.94 -9.93
C ARG A 39 -15.64 -12.77 -8.68
N ALA A 40 -14.34 -12.49 -8.86
CA ALA A 40 -13.38 -12.38 -7.76
C ALA A 40 -13.66 -11.20 -6.82
N PHE A 41 -14.14 -10.09 -7.37
CA PHE A 41 -14.39 -8.85 -6.64
C PHE A 41 -15.88 -8.55 -6.41
N ARG A 42 -16.75 -9.54 -6.59
CA ARG A 42 -18.19 -9.39 -6.32
C ARG A 42 -18.41 -8.96 -4.86
N GLY A 43 -19.09 -7.84 -4.65
CA GLY A 43 -19.37 -7.30 -3.31
C GLY A 43 -18.23 -6.48 -2.70
N HIS A 44 -17.12 -6.26 -3.43
CA HIS A 44 -16.03 -5.41 -2.96
C HIS A 44 -16.44 -3.92 -3.03
N ARG A 45 -16.72 -3.30 -1.88
CA ARG A 45 -17.32 -1.94 -1.75
C ARG A 45 -16.62 -0.82 -2.52
N LYS A 46 -15.31 -0.95 -2.80
CA LYS A 46 -14.50 0.06 -3.51
C LYS A 46 -14.35 -0.17 -5.03
N ILE A 47 -14.92 -1.25 -5.57
CA ILE A 47 -14.79 -1.60 -6.99
C ILE A 47 -16.18 -1.51 -7.62
N SER A 48 -16.36 -0.53 -8.52
CA SER A 48 -17.56 -0.39 -9.36
C SER A 48 -17.39 -1.17 -10.67
N THR A 49 -18.49 -1.36 -11.39
CA THR A 49 -18.49 -1.93 -12.75
C THR A 49 -17.69 -1.08 -13.73
N GLU A 50 -17.76 0.25 -13.63
CA GLU A 50 -16.98 1.18 -14.47
C GLU A 50 -15.48 1.01 -14.25
N ASN A 51 -15.02 0.93 -13.00
CA ASN A 51 -13.60 0.68 -12.69
C ASN A 51 -13.12 -0.69 -13.20
N MET A 52 -14.03 -1.65 -13.43
CA MET A 52 -13.66 -3.00 -13.81
C MET A 52 -13.19 -3.10 -15.26
N GLU A 53 -13.72 -2.27 -16.15
CA GLU A 53 -13.26 -2.20 -17.52
C GLU A 53 -11.83 -1.69 -17.63
N ASP A 54 -11.54 -0.59 -16.91
CA ASP A 54 -10.19 -0.04 -16.78
C ASP A 54 -9.22 -1.07 -16.20
N PHE A 55 -9.61 -1.73 -15.10
CA PHE A 55 -8.79 -2.79 -14.50
C PHE A 55 -8.53 -3.96 -15.44
N CYS A 56 -9.50 -4.34 -16.25
CA CYS A 56 -9.31 -5.37 -17.25
C CYS A 56 -8.32 -4.93 -18.33
N GLN A 57 -8.42 -3.69 -18.80
CA GLN A 57 -7.51 -3.13 -19.81
C GLN A 57 -6.07 -3.04 -19.27
N ASP A 58 -5.88 -2.48 -18.08
CA ASP A 58 -4.57 -2.41 -17.42
C ASP A 58 -3.98 -3.81 -17.20
N SER A 59 -4.83 -4.78 -16.84
CA SER A 59 -4.41 -6.17 -16.68
C SER A 59 -3.91 -6.76 -17.99
N LEU A 60 -4.60 -6.52 -19.12
CA LEU A 60 -4.16 -7.01 -20.43
C LEU A 60 -2.80 -6.46 -20.81
N ILE A 61 -2.60 -5.15 -20.68
CA ILE A 61 -1.31 -4.49 -20.94
C ILE A 61 -0.23 -5.14 -20.07
N ARG A 62 -0.51 -5.28 -18.77
CA ARG A 62 0.46 -5.84 -17.82
C ARG A 62 0.78 -7.32 -18.08
N ILE A 63 -0.18 -8.08 -18.60
CA ILE A 63 0.01 -9.47 -18.99
C ILE A 63 0.89 -9.55 -20.23
N LEU A 64 0.63 -8.74 -21.26
CA LEU A 64 1.43 -8.70 -22.49
C LEU A 64 2.88 -8.31 -22.18
N GLU A 65 3.11 -7.29 -21.34
CA GLU A 65 4.46 -6.91 -20.88
C GLU A 65 5.22 -8.05 -20.18
N LYS A 66 4.47 -8.92 -19.49
CA LYS A 66 5.02 -10.00 -18.66
C LYS A 66 4.93 -11.35 -19.33
N ILE A 67 4.47 -11.46 -20.57
CA ILE A 67 4.15 -12.74 -21.19
C ILE A 67 5.38 -13.66 -21.26
N SER A 68 6.56 -13.09 -21.49
CA SER A 68 7.85 -13.79 -21.49
C SER A 68 8.28 -14.35 -20.13
N SER A 69 7.69 -13.86 -19.03
CA SER A 69 7.94 -14.37 -17.68
C SER A 69 7.09 -15.59 -17.31
N PHE A 70 6.14 -15.98 -18.17
CA PHE A 70 5.35 -17.17 -17.96
C PHE A 70 6.19 -18.42 -18.17
N ASN A 71 6.27 -19.27 -17.14
CA ASN A 71 7.16 -20.44 -17.09
C ASN A 71 6.45 -21.78 -17.33
N GLY A 72 5.17 -21.77 -17.72
CA GLY A 72 4.41 -22.99 -18.01
C GLY A 72 4.01 -23.84 -16.79
N GLN A 73 4.34 -23.45 -15.55
CA GLN A 73 4.05 -24.25 -14.34
C GLN A 73 2.55 -24.34 -13.98
N ALA A 74 1.73 -23.47 -14.56
CA ALA A 74 0.28 -23.47 -14.41
C ALA A 74 -0.37 -23.25 -15.77
N ARG A 75 -1.71 -23.32 -15.85
CA ARG A 75 -2.43 -22.84 -17.03
C ARG A 75 -2.17 -21.35 -17.23
N PHE A 76 -1.98 -20.91 -18.47
CA PHE A 76 -1.78 -19.51 -18.83
C PHE A 76 -2.88 -18.62 -18.25
N THR A 77 -4.13 -19.03 -18.39
CA THR A 77 -5.31 -18.32 -17.85
C THR A 77 -5.28 -18.17 -16.34
N THR A 78 -4.76 -19.15 -15.60
CA THR A 78 -4.57 -19.06 -14.14
C THR A 78 -3.48 -18.04 -13.79
N TRP A 79 -2.36 -18.06 -14.51
CA TRP A 79 -1.29 -17.09 -14.31
C TRP A 79 -1.75 -15.66 -14.65
N ALA A 80 -2.42 -15.48 -15.79
CA ALA A 80 -3.01 -14.20 -16.22
C ALA A 80 -4.00 -13.66 -15.19
N MET A 81 -4.90 -14.52 -14.67
CA MET A 81 -5.84 -14.14 -13.62
C MET A 81 -5.12 -13.70 -12.33
N LYS A 82 -4.02 -14.36 -11.95
CA LYS A 82 -3.19 -13.96 -10.80
C LYS A 82 -2.54 -12.58 -11.02
N VAL A 83 -2.02 -12.31 -12.21
CA VAL A 83 -1.47 -10.99 -12.57
C VAL A 83 -2.55 -9.91 -12.43
N ALA A 84 -3.73 -10.16 -13.01
CA ALA A 84 -4.86 -9.23 -12.98
C ALA A 84 -5.34 -8.93 -11.55
N VAL A 85 -5.58 -9.96 -10.73
CA VAL A 85 -6.03 -9.79 -9.33
C VAL A 85 -5.01 -8.98 -8.51
N ASN A 86 -3.72 -9.25 -8.68
CA ASN A 86 -2.67 -8.50 -7.97
C ASN A 86 -2.64 -7.02 -8.40
N LEU A 87 -2.85 -6.73 -9.69
CA LEU A 87 -2.94 -5.37 -10.19
C LEU A 87 -4.14 -4.64 -9.56
N VAL A 88 -5.33 -5.24 -9.58
CA VAL A 88 -6.54 -4.65 -9.00
C VAL A 88 -6.36 -4.39 -7.51
N LEU A 89 -5.84 -5.36 -6.75
CA LEU A 89 -5.57 -5.18 -5.32
C LEU A 89 -4.55 -4.06 -5.04
N SER A 90 -3.54 -3.93 -5.90
CA SER A 90 -2.55 -2.86 -5.81
C SER A 90 -3.19 -1.49 -6.04
N GLU A 91 -3.98 -1.34 -7.11
CA GLU A 91 -4.64 -0.07 -7.44
C GLU A 91 -5.71 0.31 -6.41
N VAL A 92 -6.50 -0.64 -5.92
CA VAL A 92 -7.48 -0.41 -4.85
C VAL A 92 -6.77 0.03 -3.56
N ARG A 93 -5.64 -0.59 -3.24
CA ARG A 93 -4.83 -0.17 -2.08
C ARG A 93 -4.31 1.25 -2.27
N LYS A 94 -3.77 1.58 -3.44
CA LYS A 94 -3.29 2.92 -3.79
C LYS A 94 -4.40 3.99 -3.71
N LYS A 95 -5.57 3.75 -4.32
CA LYS A 95 -6.74 4.64 -4.23
C LYS A 95 -7.22 4.83 -2.79
N SER A 96 -7.12 3.79 -1.94
CA SER A 96 -7.46 3.90 -0.52
C SER A 96 -6.59 4.88 0.25
N TRP A 97 -5.39 5.15 -0.23
CA TRP A 97 -4.47 6.09 0.40
C TRP A 97 -4.49 7.46 -0.26
N GLU A 98 -4.93 7.58 -1.51
CA GLU A 98 -4.92 8.80 -2.35
C GLU A 98 -5.52 10.03 -1.65
N ASN A 99 -6.60 9.84 -0.88
CA ASN A 99 -7.25 10.91 -0.10
C ASN A 99 -6.50 11.32 1.18
N VAL A 100 -5.43 10.62 1.56
CA VAL A 100 -4.50 11.09 2.60
C VAL A 100 -3.58 12.12 1.94
N SER A 101 -4.02 13.38 1.95
CA SER A 101 -3.30 14.51 1.34
C SER A 101 -2.00 14.82 2.10
N LEU A 102 -0.96 15.22 1.36
CA LEU A 102 0.25 15.84 1.92
C LEU A 102 -0.07 17.16 2.66
N GLU A 103 -1.17 17.85 2.32
CA GLU A 103 -1.61 19.08 3.01
C GLU A 103 -2.09 18.83 4.44
N SER A 104 -2.42 17.58 4.81
CA SER A 104 -2.68 17.24 6.21
C SER A 104 -1.43 17.26 7.11
N LEU A 105 -0.26 17.64 6.55
CA LEU A 105 1.01 17.87 7.23
C LEU A 105 1.31 19.36 7.46
N ASP A 106 0.35 20.27 7.21
CA ASP A 106 0.49 21.73 7.41
C ASP A 106 0.86 22.15 8.85
N GLY A 107 0.91 21.23 9.81
CA GLY A 107 1.34 21.49 11.18
C GLY A 107 0.21 21.90 12.12
N SER A 108 -1.03 22.02 11.61
CA SER A 108 -2.22 22.27 12.42
C SER A 108 -2.71 21.05 13.23
N GLU A 109 -2.39 19.82 12.81
CA GLU A 109 -2.72 18.61 13.59
C GLU A 109 -1.47 17.98 14.25
N PRO A 110 -1.54 17.67 15.56
CA PRO A 110 -0.45 16.97 16.26
C PRO A 110 -0.13 15.62 15.59
N PHE A 111 1.16 15.26 15.51
CA PHE A 111 1.62 14.03 14.85
C PHE A 111 1.15 12.76 15.58
N LEU A 112 0.95 12.85 16.90
CA LEU A 112 0.30 11.84 17.73
C LEU A 112 -1.10 12.31 18.15
N ASP A 113 -2.13 11.59 17.70
CA ASP A 113 -3.51 11.83 18.10
C ASP A 113 -3.78 11.23 19.49
N THR A 114 -3.92 12.10 20.48
CA THR A 114 -4.17 11.71 21.88
C THR A 114 -5.57 11.14 22.13
N ASN A 115 -6.50 11.24 21.17
CA ASN A 115 -7.91 10.84 21.34
C ASN A 115 -8.25 9.43 20.85
N ARG A 116 -7.41 8.80 20.02
CA ARG A 116 -7.72 7.48 19.41
C ARG A 116 -7.65 6.28 20.35
N GLY A 117 -7.22 6.47 21.60
CA GLY A 117 -7.13 5.43 22.64
C GLY A 117 -8.15 5.58 23.78
N SER A 118 -9.21 6.37 23.61
CA SER A 118 -10.22 6.63 24.65
C SER A 118 -11.18 5.45 24.86
N GLY A 119 -10.63 4.31 25.31
CA GLY A 119 -11.39 3.40 26.15
C GLY A 119 -11.85 4.17 27.39
N PHE A 120 -13.13 4.03 27.73
CA PHE A 120 -13.97 4.83 28.62
C PHE A 120 -13.50 5.06 30.08
N PHE A 121 -12.24 4.80 30.46
CA PHE A 121 -11.74 4.85 31.85
C PHE A 121 -10.24 5.18 31.99
N SER A 122 -9.73 6.26 31.37
CA SER A 122 -8.39 6.76 31.71
C SER A 122 -8.47 7.97 32.65
N SER A 123 -7.87 7.83 33.85
CA SER A 123 -7.79 8.88 34.87
C SER A 123 -7.21 10.18 34.28
N THR A 124 -7.69 11.34 34.76
CA THR A 124 -7.26 12.67 34.32
C THR A 124 -5.74 12.83 34.25
N GLU A 125 -5.00 12.29 35.23
CA GLU A 125 -3.54 12.29 35.27
C GLU A 125 -2.89 11.54 34.09
N ARG A 126 -3.47 10.40 33.69
CA ARG A 126 -2.96 9.59 32.57
C ARG A 126 -3.18 10.29 31.22
N ASN A 127 -4.24 11.09 31.11
CA ASN A 127 -4.50 11.94 29.93
C ASN A 127 -3.55 13.14 29.86
N VAL A 128 -3.20 13.75 31.00
CA VAL A 128 -2.21 14.84 31.04
C VAL A 128 -0.81 14.33 30.66
N LEU A 129 -0.38 13.19 31.22
CA LEU A 129 0.91 12.58 30.89
C LEU A 129 1.02 12.23 29.39
N ARG A 130 -0.06 11.67 28.81
CA ARG A 130 -0.13 11.36 27.38
C ARG A 130 -0.04 12.60 26.49
N LYS A 131 -0.72 13.70 26.87
CA LYS A 131 -0.64 14.97 26.13
C LYS A 131 0.77 15.54 26.15
N ASN A 132 1.40 15.58 27.33
CA ASN A 132 2.78 16.05 27.48
C ASN A 132 3.76 15.19 26.65
N MET A 133 3.59 13.87 26.67
CA MET A 133 4.40 12.95 25.87
C MET A 133 4.21 13.16 24.37
N ALA A 134 2.97 13.36 23.93
CA ALA A 134 2.65 13.64 22.54
C ALA A 134 3.29 14.95 22.05
N GLU A 135 3.25 16.01 22.87
CA GLU A 135 3.90 17.29 22.57
C GLU A 135 5.43 17.16 22.45
N ILE A 136 6.06 16.38 23.34
CA ILE A 136 7.49 16.09 23.27
C ILE A 136 7.81 15.35 21.97
N CYS A 137 7.05 14.30 21.64
CA CYS A 137 7.23 13.55 20.40
C CYS A 137 7.08 14.44 19.16
N ASN A 138 6.05 15.29 19.12
CA ASN A 138 5.82 16.22 18.01
C ASN A 138 7.02 17.16 17.82
N ARG A 139 7.51 17.74 18.92
CA ARG A 139 8.68 18.61 18.89
C ARG A 139 9.93 17.89 18.41
N LEU A 140 10.15 16.65 18.85
CA LEU A 140 11.28 15.82 18.40
C LEU A 140 11.16 15.47 16.91
N ILE A 141 9.96 15.16 16.42
CA ILE A 141 9.72 14.91 15.00
C ILE A 141 10.06 16.16 14.18
N GLU A 142 9.63 17.35 14.60
CA GLU A 142 9.89 18.60 13.90
C GLU A 142 11.37 18.98 13.87
N THR A 143 12.03 18.90 15.02
CA THR A 143 13.40 19.43 15.21
C THR A 143 14.49 18.43 14.86
N SER A 144 14.24 17.14 15.04
CA SER A 144 15.27 16.11 14.97
C SER A 144 15.19 15.28 13.70
N LEU A 145 14.05 15.16 13.03
CA LEU A 145 13.96 14.35 11.81
C LEU A 145 14.15 15.19 10.54
N THR A 146 14.69 14.56 9.51
CA THR A 146 14.65 15.14 8.14
C THR A 146 13.23 15.09 7.59
N ASP A 147 12.87 15.95 6.65
CA ASP A 147 11.50 15.97 6.11
C ASP A 147 11.09 14.63 5.50
N ARG A 148 12.03 13.91 4.86
CA ARG A 148 11.79 12.55 4.35
C ARG A 148 11.48 11.55 5.46
N GLN A 149 12.16 11.66 6.61
CA GLN A 149 11.90 10.82 7.78
C GLN A 149 10.56 11.17 8.43
N LYS A 150 10.23 12.47 8.57
CA LYS A 150 8.94 12.94 9.09
C LYS A 150 7.80 12.38 8.25
N ILE A 151 7.85 12.59 6.93
CA ILE A 151 6.81 12.14 5.99
C ILE A 151 6.60 10.62 6.08
N ALA A 152 7.69 9.83 6.06
CA ALA A 152 7.59 8.38 6.15
C ALA A 152 7.00 7.93 7.50
N LEU A 153 7.45 8.54 8.61
CA LEU A 153 6.99 8.22 9.96
C LEU A 153 5.50 8.52 10.11
N VAL A 154 5.05 9.69 9.65
CA VAL A 154 3.64 10.11 9.76
C VAL A 154 2.74 9.22 8.90
N TYR A 155 3.11 8.97 7.64
CA TYR A 155 2.32 8.07 6.80
C TYR A 155 2.19 6.67 7.42
N HIS A 156 3.27 6.15 7.99
CA HIS A 156 3.26 4.82 8.55
C HIS A 156 2.52 4.75 9.90
N MET A 157 2.84 5.64 10.85
CA MET A 157 2.33 5.57 12.22
C MET A 157 0.95 6.21 12.39
N LYS A 158 0.71 7.38 11.80
CA LYS A 158 -0.59 8.08 11.93
C LYS A 158 -1.65 7.44 11.05
N TYR A 159 -1.29 7.12 9.81
CA TYR A 159 -2.24 6.63 8.81
C TYR A 159 -2.23 5.11 8.63
N GLY A 160 -1.25 4.37 9.18
CA GLY A 160 -1.15 2.93 8.98
C GLY A 160 -0.73 2.55 7.55
N MET A 161 -0.12 3.47 6.81
CA MET A 161 0.22 3.27 5.41
C MET A 161 1.33 2.22 5.26
N PRO A 162 1.17 1.22 4.37
CA PRO A 162 2.21 0.24 4.11
C PRO A 162 3.46 0.88 3.49
N LEU A 163 4.63 0.34 3.82
CA LEU A 163 5.95 0.77 3.30
C LEU A 163 6.01 0.89 1.77
N ASP A 164 5.36 -0.03 1.04
CA ASP A 164 5.33 0.01 -0.43
C ASP A 164 4.61 1.24 -0.97
N GLU A 165 3.53 1.64 -0.30
CA GLU A 165 2.73 2.80 -0.72
C GLU A 165 3.47 4.10 -0.39
N ILE A 166 4.14 4.17 0.76
CA ILE A 166 5.02 5.29 1.10
C ILE A 166 6.15 5.41 0.08
N ALA A 167 6.77 4.28 -0.28
CA ALA A 167 7.83 4.22 -1.30
C ALA A 167 7.34 4.75 -2.64
N ARG A 168 6.17 4.29 -3.10
CA ARG A 168 5.53 4.76 -4.33
C ARG A 168 5.28 6.27 -4.31
N ARG A 169 4.71 6.80 -3.22
CA ARG A 169 4.41 8.24 -3.06
C ARG A 169 5.63 9.13 -3.01
N THR A 170 6.69 8.66 -2.36
CA THR A 170 7.93 9.44 -2.15
C THR A 170 8.97 9.22 -3.25
N GLY A 171 8.63 8.50 -4.32
CA GLY A 171 9.57 8.17 -5.40
C GLY A 171 10.78 7.35 -4.93
N SER A 172 10.63 6.57 -3.87
CA SER A 172 11.70 5.82 -3.20
C SER A 172 11.50 4.31 -3.31
N LYS A 173 12.54 3.51 -3.02
CA LYS A 173 12.42 2.05 -2.92
C LYS A 173 11.89 1.64 -1.54
N ARG A 174 11.14 0.54 -1.44
CA ARG A 174 10.65 -0.03 -0.15
C ARG A 174 11.75 -0.11 0.90
N ASN A 175 12.92 -0.64 0.52
CA ASN A 175 14.07 -0.78 1.43
C ASN A 175 14.62 0.57 1.91
N SER A 176 14.53 1.62 1.08
CA SER A 176 14.92 2.97 1.47
C SER A 176 13.94 3.54 2.50
N VAL A 177 12.63 3.35 2.32
CA VAL A 177 11.62 3.77 3.30
C VAL A 177 11.77 3.01 4.63
N TYR A 178 12.03 1.70 4.56
CA TYR A 178 12.32 0.89 5.75
C TYR A 178 13.51 1.45 6.53
N LYS A 179 14.62 1.75 5.84
CA LYS A 179 15.80 2.38 6.47
C LYS A 179 15.48 3.75 7.05
N LEU A 180 14.74 4.60 6.32
CA LEU A 180 14.32 5.91 6.80
C LEU A 180 13.53 5.82 8.11
N LEU A 181 12.56 4.90 8.19
CA LEU A 181 11.78 4.68 9.42
C LEU A 181 12.66 4.15 10.56
N HIS A 182 13.55 3.21 10.27
CA HIS A 182 14.48 2.68 11.28
C HIS A 182 15.37 3.79 11.85
N ASP A 183 15.98 4.60 10.98
CA ASP A 183 16.84 5.71 11.38
C ASP A 183 16.06 6.80 12.12
N ALA A 184 14.81 7.08 11.71
CA ALA A 184 13.94 8.02 12.40
C ALA A 184 13.64 7.57 13.84
N ARG A 185 13.21 6.31 14.03
CA ARG A 185 12.95 5.73 15.36
C ARG A 185 14.21 5.75 16.24
N LYS A 186 15.35 5.36 15.67
CA LYS A 186 16.63 5.37 16.39
C LYS A 186 17.05 6.77 16.83
N LYS A 187 16.77 7.79 16.01
CA LYS A 187 17.05 9.19 16.35
C LYS A 187 16.11 9.69 17.43
N MET A 188 14.80 9.43 17.31
CA MET A 188 13.83 9.79 18.35
C MET A 188 14.18 9.16 19.70
N LYS A 189 14.52 7.87 19.73
CA LYS A 189 14.94 7.17 20.94
C LYS A 189 16.15 7.84 21.61
N ARG A 190 17.18 8.20 20.82
CA ARG A 190 18.37 8.88 21.34
C ARG A 190 18.05 10.25 21.94
N GLU A 191 17.15 11.01 21.32
CA GLU A 191 16.77 12.32 21.85
C GLU A 191 15.88 12.19 23.10
N MET A 192 15.00 11.18 23.16
CA MET A 192 14.23 10.89 24.37
C MET A 192 15.12 10.45 25.54
N GLU A 193 16.14 9.62 25.29
CA GLU A 193 17.12 9.20 26.29
C GLU A 193 17.92 10.39 26.86
N LYS A 194 18.23 11.41 26.04
CA LYS A 194 18.89 12.65 26.52
C LYS A 194 17.99 13.51 27.40
N MET A 195 16.67 13.40 27.26
CA MET A 195 15.68 14.14 28.03
C MET A 195 15.29 13.43 29.34
N ASP A 196 16.02 12.37 29.72
CA ASP A 196 15.76 11.52 30.90
C ASP A 196 14.35 10.92 30.93
N ILE A 197 13.75 10.73 29.75
CA ILE A 197 12.45 10.07 29.63
C ILE A 197 12.65 8.58 29.91
N SER A 198 11.90 8.04 30.87
CA SER A 198 12.05 6.66 31.33
C SER A 198 11.87 5.68 30.18
N ARG A 199 12.72 4.64 30.13
CA ARG A 199 12.58 3.52 29.18
C ARG A 199 11.21 2.86 29.22
N LYS A 200 10.51 2.95 30.36
CA LYS A 200 9.15 2.44 30.54
C LYS A 200 8.12 3.26 29.74
N ASP A 201 8.28 4.59 29.72
CA ASP A 201 7.41 5.49 28.97
C ASP A 201 7.67 5.37 27.46
N ILE A 202 8.91 5.09 27.06
CA ILE A 202 9.29 4.80 25.67
C ILE A 202 8.68 3.47 25.21
N ALA A 203 8.67 2.44 26.07
CA ALA A 203 8.09 1.13 25.75
C ALA A 203 6.56 1.16 25.59
N GLU A 204 5.85 1.96 26.39
CA GLU A 204 4.40 2.17 26.22
C GLU A 204 4.08 2.76 24.84
N LEU A 205 4.95 3.60 24.26
CA LEU A 205 4.76 4.14 22.91
C LEU A 205 5.02 3.10 21.80
N GLU A 206 5.90 2.13 22.04
CA GLU A 206 6.20 1.06 21.07
C GLU A 206 5.04 0.04 20.96
N GLU A 207 4.32 -0.23 22.06
CA GLU A 207 3.15 -1.13 22.06
C GLU A 207 1.96 -0.61 21.22
N TYR A 208 1.87 0.70 21.00
CA TYR A 208 0.85 1.29 20.13
C TYR A 208 1.26 1.36 18.65
N SER A 209 2.44 0.87 18.28
CA SER A 209 3.03 1.00 16.93
C SER A 209 3.27 -0.33 16.19
N LEU A 210 2.68 -1.44 16.62
CA LEU A 210 2.69 -2.72 15.88
C LEU A 210 1.40 -2.95 15.10
#